data_AF-A0A2V8X3Y0-F1
#
_entry.id   AF-A0A2V8X3Y0-F1
#
_cell.length_a   1.000
_cell.length_b   1.000
_cell.length_c   1.000
_cell.angle_alpha   90.00
_cell.angle_beta   90.00
_cell.angle_gamma   90.00
#
_symmetry.space_group_name_H-M   'P 1'
#
loop_
_entity.id
_entity.type
_entity.pdbx_description
1 polymer ?
#
loop_
_entity_poly.entity_id
_entity_poly.type
_entity_poly.pdbx_seq_one_letter_code
_entity_poly.pdbx_strand_id
1 'polypeptide(L)' 'MPASYKIDKELRLVTTIGSGRLRLDDALAHQESLRKDPDFDPSFSQLMDLTQVTQYDIDSNGLRTHV' A
#
# COMPACT_ATOMS: atom_id res chain seq x y z
N MET A 1 5.70 2.96 8.37
CA MET A 1 6.77 2.18 7.74
C MET A 1 7.30 2.98 6.56
N PRO A 2 8.59 2.85 6.23
CA PRO A 2 9.08 3.26 4.93
C PRO A 2 8.32 2.48 3.84
N ALA A 3 7.61 3.22 3.00
CA ALA A 3 6.88 2.69 1.86
C ALA A 3 7.12 3.60 0.68
N SER A 4 7.39 3.03 -0.49
CA SER A 4 7.46 3.75 -1.75
C SER A 4 6.62 3.02 -2.78
N TYR A 5 5.96 3.76 -3.67
CA TYR A 5 5.23 3.18 -4.78
C TYR A 5 5.75 3.67 -6.12
N LYS A 6 5.53 2.85 -7.14
CA LYS A 6 5.70 3.20 -8.55
C LYS A 6 4.39 2.90 -9.27
N ILE A 7 3.92 3.85 -10.07
CA ILE A 7 2.77 3.67 -10.95
C ILE A 7 3.30 3.45 -12.36
N ASP A 8 3.00 2.29 -12.93
CA ASP A 8 3.32 1.94 -14.30
C ASP A 8 2.03 1.95 -15.13
N LYS A 9 1.85 3.01 -15.93
CA LYS A 9 0.64 3.23 -16.72
C LYS A 9 0.53 2.28 -17.91
N GLU A 10 1.66 1.83 -18.45
CA GLU A 10 1.69 0.90 -19.58
C GLU A 10 1.24 -0.49 -19.12
N LEU A 11 1.74 -0.93 -17.97
CA LEU A 11 1.37 -2.21 -17.37
C LEU A 11 0.08 -2.15 -16.54
N ARG A 12 -0.49 -0.95 -16.36
CA ARG A 12 -1.64 -0.68 -15.46
C ARG A 12 -1.44 -1.31 -14.09
N LEU A 13 -0.25 -1.07 -13.52
CA LEU A 13 0.23 -1.71 -12.30
C LEU A 13 0.76 -0.67 -11.33
N VAL A 14 0.29 -0.74 -10.09
CA VAL A 14 0.88 -0.03 -8.96
C VAL A 14 1.71 -1.02 -8.16
N THR A 15 3.02 -0.77 -8.08
CA THR A 15 3.92 -1.57 -7.25
C THR A 15 4.26 -0.78 -6.00
N THR A 16 3.95 -1.32 -4.84
CA THR A 16 4.35 -0.78 -3.54
C THR A 16 5.44 -1.65 -2.94
N ILE A 17 6.55 -1.04 -2.52
CA ILE A 17 7.63 -1.72 -1.79
C ILE A 17 7.59 -1.22 -0.35
N GLY A 18 7.37 -2.14 0.58
CA GLY A 18 7.36 -1.88 2.02
C GLY A 18 8.50 -2.59 2.73
N SER A 19 9.05 -1.98 3.79
CA SER A 19 10.09 -2.59 4.61
C SER A 19 9.91 -2.31 6.10
N GLY A 20 10.50 -3.15 6.95
CA GLY A 20 10.48 -3.00 8.40
C GLY A 20 9.15 -3.43 9.03
N ARG A 21 8.67 -2.70 10.04
CA ARG A 21 7.41 -3.01 10.74
C ARG A 21 6.25 -2.31 10.06
N LEU A 22 5.32 -3.08 9.50
CA LEU A 22 4.10 -2.60 8.88
C LEU A 22 2.99 -2.46 9.95
N ARG A 23 2.50 -1.23 10.16
CA ARG A 23 1.31 -0.95 10.98
C ARG A 23 0.11 -0.62 10.10
N LEU A 24 -1.10 -0.77 10.65
CA LEU A 24 -2.32 -0.37 9.94
C LEU A 24 -2.31 1.12 9.54
N ASP A 25 -1.90 2.01 10.44
CA ASP A 25 -1.80 3.46 10.16
C ASP A 25 -0.86 3.77 8.99
N ASP A 26 0.19 2.96 8.82
CA ASP A 26 1.13 3.12 7.73
C ASP A 26 0.50 2.72 6.39
N ALA A 27 -0.27 1.63 6.38
CA ALA A 27 -1.01 1.20 5.20
C ALA A 27 -2.07 2.24 4.79
N LEU A 28 -2.78 2.82 5.77
CA LEU A 28 -3.77 3.86 5.54
C LEU A 28 -3.13 5.15 5.00
N ALA A 29 -2.04 5.60 5.62
CA ALA A 29 -1.30 6.78 5.15
C ALA A 29 -0.73 6.59 3.74
N HIS A 30 -0.25 5.38 3.43
CA HIS A 30 0.19 5.00 2.10
C HIS A 30 -0.95 5.05 1.09
N GLN A 31 -2.09 4.43 1.41
CA GLN A 31 -3.27 4.43 0.54
C GLN A 31 -3.82 5.85 0.30
N GLU A 32 -3.82 6.71 1.31
CA GLU A 32 -4.20 8.12 1.17
C GLU A 32 -3.24 8.90 0.28
N SER A 33 -1.94 8.62 0.37
CA SER A 33 -0.93 9.25 -0.51
C SER A 33 -1.13 8.80 -1.96
N LEU A 34 -1.32 7.50 -2.19
CA LEU A 34 -1.57 6.95 -3.51
C LEU A 34 -2.84 7.51 -4.15
N ARG A 35 -3.94 7.66 -3.38
CA ARG A 35 -5.20 8.25 -3.86
C ARG A 35 -5.08 9.71 -4.29
N LYS A 36 -4.11 10.44 -3.75
CA LYS A 36 -3.87 11.85 -4.10
C LYS A 36 -2.97 12.00 -5.31
N ASP A 37 -2.35 10.92 -5.77
CA ASP A 37 -1.50 10.92 -6.95
C ASP A 37 -2.38 11.02 -8.21
N PRO A 38 -2.21 12.04 -9.07
CA PRO A 38 -3.03 12.22 -10.27
C PRO A 38 -2.84 11.08 -11.29
N ASP A 39 -1.74 10.35 -11.20
CA ASP A 39 -1.44 9.22 -12.07
C ASP A 39 -2.06 7.91 -11.57
N PHE A 40 -2.60 7.91 -10.35
CA PHE A 40 -3.25 6.75 -9.78
C PHE A 40 -4.64 6.55 -10.36
N ASP A 41 -4.83 5.38 -10.95
CA ASP A 41 -6.13 4.88 -11.38
C ASP A 41 -6.48 3.66 -10.53
N PRO A 42 -7.61 3.67 -9.80
CA PRO A 42 -8.03 2.55 -8.96
C PRO A 42 -8.35 1.27 -9.75
N SER A 43 -8.46 1.35 -11.09
CA SER A 43 -8.61 0.19 -11.98
C SER A 43 -7.30 -0.56 -12.25
N PHE A 44 -6.15 0.00 -11.83
CA PHE A 44 -4.86 -0.64 -12.00
C PHE A 44 -4.69 -1.79 -11.01
N SER A 45 -3.99 -2.84 -11.45
CA SER A 45 -3.61 -3.93 -10.56
C SER A 45 -2.66 -3.41 -9.49
N GLN A 46 -2.69 -4.00 -8.29
CA GLN A 46 -1.76 -3.65 -7.21
C GLN A 46 -0.89 -4.83 -6.85
N LEU A 47 0.42 -4.60 -6.82
CA LEU A 47 1.42 -5.53 -6.32
C LEU A 47 2.09 -4.92 -5.09
N MET A 48 2.03 -5.62 -3.96
CA MET A 48 2.73 -5.22 -2.75
C MET A 48 3.91 -6.15 -2.52
N ASP A 49 5.12 -5.64 -2.74
CA ASP A 49 6.35 -6.30 -2.31
C ASP A 49 6.60 -6.00 -0.84
N LEU A 50 6.26 -6.98 -0.01
CA LEU A 50 6.45 -6.95 1.44
C LEU A 50 7.57 -7.91 1.88
N THR A 51 8.46 -8.31 0.97
CA THR A 51 9.55 -9.26 1.26
C THR A 51 10.52 -8.76 2.33
N GLN A 52 10.65 -7.44 2.47
CA GLN A 52 11.48 -6.79 3.49
C GLN A 52 10.70 -6.35 4.74
N VAL A 53 9.42 -6.70 4.83
CA VAL A 53 8.63 -6.48 6.05
C VAL A 53 9.00 -7.56 7.05
N THR A 54 9.46 -7.12 8.22
CA THR A 54 9.96 -8.01 9.29
C THR A 54 8.90 -8.28 10.36
N GLN A 55 7.86 -7.46 10.43
CA GLN A 55 6.77 -7.61 11.40
C GLN A 55 5.49 -6.96 10.89
N TYR A 56 4.36 -7.66 11.13
CA TYR A 56 3.01 -7.14 10.90
C TYR A 56 2.39 -6.78 12.25
N ASP A 57 1.94 -5.55 12.37
CA ASP A 57 1.22 -5.01 13.53
C ASP A 57 -0.13 -4.49 13.06
N ILE A 58 -0.93 -5.44 12.57
CA ILE A 58 -2.27 -5.21 12.04
C ILE A 58 -3.23 -5.92 12.98
N ASP A 59 -3.89 -5.12 13.80
CA ASP A 59 -5.01 -5.54 14.63
C ASP A 59 -6.19 -5.96 13.71
N SER A 60 -6.81 -7.10 14.00
CA SER A 60 -7.92 -7.66 13.22
C SER A 60 -9.27 -6.95 13.44
N ASN A 61 -9.36 -6.12 14.48
CA ASN A 61 -10.51 -5.26 14.78
C ASN A 61 -10.57 -4.06 13.82
N GLY A 62 -9.42 -3.55 13.34
CA GLY A 62 -9.32 -2.44 12.39
C GLY A 62 -9.63 -2.81 10.93
N LEU A 63 -9.54 -4.08 10.54
CA LEU A 63 -9.83 -4.56 9.19
C LEU A 63 -11.34 -4.57 8.84
N ARG A 64 -12.23 -4.47 9.84
CA ARG A 64 -13.67 -4.76 9.68
C ARG A 64 -14.53 -3.59 9.17
N THR A 65 -13.95 -2.41 8.93
CA THR A 65 -14.72 -1.17 8.69
C THR A 65 -14.83 -0.77 7.21
N HIS A 66 -14.30 -1.55 6.27
CA HIS A 66 -14.30 -1.19 4.84
C HIS A 66 -14.84 -2.32 3.94
N VAL A 67 -16.05 -2.80 4.24
CA VAL A 67 -16.91 -3.56 3.31
C VAL A 67 -18.13 -2.73 2.92
#